data_AF-A0A7Y5TFP3-F1
#
_entry.id   AF-A0A7Y5TFP3-F1
#
_cell.length_a   1.000
_cell.length_b   1.000
_cell.length_c   1.000
_cell.angle_alpha   90.00
_cell.angle_beta   90.00
_cell.angle_gamma   90.00
#
_symmetry.space_group_name_H-M   'P 1'
#
loop_
_entity.id
_entity.type
_entity.pdbx_description
1 polymer ?
#
loop_
_entity_poly.entity_id
_entity_poly.type
_entity_poly.pdbx_seq_one_letter_code
_entity_poly.pdbx_strand_id
1 'polypeptide(L)'
;NLVHFMPGARTHWHRHPLSQTVFVTEGVGLCQRRGGPIEVIRPGDRVLFEADEEHWHGAAPNRLMVHVAINEGDDEHDVVHWLTPVTDEEYAAAPSVTE
;
A
#
# COMPACT_ATOMS: atom_id res chain seq x y z
N ASN A 1 3.69 -1.27 12.57
CA ASN A 1 2.30 -1.78 12.64
C ASN A 1 2.17 -3.04 11.79
N LEU A 2 1.57 -4.12 12.31
CA LEU A 2 1.20 -5.28 11.48
C LEU A 2 -0.22 -5.06 10.96
N VAL A 3 -0.41 -5.03 9.64
CA VAL A 3 -1.68 -4.70 8.99
C VAL A 3 -2.16 -5.88 8.17
N HIS A 4 -3.44 -6.21 8.31
CA HIS A 4 -4.10 -7.31 7.58
C HIS A 4 -5.14 -6.75 6.62
N PHE A 5 -5.02 -7.09 5.34
CA PHE A 5 -5.99 -6.77 4.31
C PHE A 5 -6.71 -8.04 3.87
N MET A 6 -8.04 -8.05 4.02
CA MET A 6 -8.89 -9.06 3.39
C MET A 6 -8.88 -8.89 1.86
N PRO A 7 -9.21 -9.93 1.07
CA PRO A 7 -9.24 -9.81 -0.40
C PRO A 7 -10.00 -8.56 -0.88
N GLY A 8 -9.36 -7.77 -1.75
CA GLY A 8 -9.92 -6.52 -2.28
C GLY A 8 -9.87 -5.30 -1.35
N ALA A 9 -9.47 -5.48 -0.08
CA ALA A 9 -9.30 -4.36 0.85
C ALA A 9 -8.03 -3.58 0.53
N ARG A 10 -8.13 -2.24 0.58
CA ARG A 10 -7.00 -1.32 0.34
C ARG A 10 -7.16 -0.06 1.17
N THR A 11 -6.06 0.64 1.39
CA THR A 11 -6.09 1.97 1.99
C THR A 11 -6.81 2.97 1.07
N HIS A 12 -7.14 4.14 1.60
CA HIS A 12 -7.35 5.30 0.75
C HIS A 12 -6.01 5.72 0.14
N TRP A 13 -6.04 6.62 -0.84
CA TRP A 13 -4.84 7.36 -1.20
C TRP A 13 -4.36 8.13 0.03
N HIS A 14 -3.04 8.13 0.25
CA HIS A 14 -2.41 8.82 1.37
C HIS A 14 -0.95 9.11 1.06
N ARG A 15 -0.32 9.94 1.89
CA ARG A 15 1.12 10.19 1.87
C ARG A 15 1.67 10.26 3.29
N HIS A 16 2.98 10.03 3.40
CA HIS A 16 3.75 10.11 4.64
C HIS A 16 4.77 11.24 4.52
N PRO A 17 4.81 12.23 5.44
CA PRO A 17 5.77 13.34 5.35
C PRO A 17 7.24 12.91 5.33
N LEU A 18 7.60 11.81 6.03
CA LEU A 18 8.99 11.38 6.20
C LEU A 18 9.33 10.04 5.53
N SER A 19 8.41 9.45 4.76
CA SER A 19 8.47 8.11 4.14
C SER A 19 7.79 6.97 4.93
N GLN A 20 7.45 5.92 4.19
CA GLN A 20 6.99 4.65 4.73
C GLN A 20 7.70 3.49 4.01
N THR A 21 8.17 2.53 4.81
CA THR A 21 8.56 1.21 4.32
C THR A 21 7.47 0.19 4.66
N VAL A 22 7.05 -0.57 3.65
CA VAL A 22 6.18 -1.74 3.79
C VAL A 22 6.99 -3.00 3.52
N PHE A 23 6.93 -3.96 4.45
CA PHE A 23 7.50 -5.29 4.29
C PHE A 23 6.41 -6.35 4.34
N VAL A 24 6.19 -7.03 3.21
CA VAL A 24 5.10 -8.02 3.09
C VAL A 24 5.52 -9.32 3.79
N THR A 25 4.65 -9.83 4.65
CA THR A 25 4.89 -11.05 5.42
C THR A 25 4.06 -12.22 4.91
N GLU A 26 2.86 -11.98 4.38
CA GLU A 26 1.95 -13.04 3.91
C GLU A 26 1.08 -12.60 2.73
N GLY A 27 0.63 -13.57 1.93
CA GLY A 27 -0.41 -13.36 0.93
C GLY A 27 0.06 -12.70 -0.37
N VAL A 28 -0.83 -11.99 -1.06
CA VAL A 28 -0.50 -11.24 -2.27
C VAL A 28 -1.18 -9.88 -2.22
N GLY A 29 -0.39 -8.82 -2.30
CA GLY A 29 -0.85 -7.45 -2.26
C GLY A 29 -0.68 -6.73 -3.58
N LEU A 30 -1.25 -5.54 -3.59
CA LEU A 30 -1.10 -4.53 -4.64
C LEU A 30 -0.67 -3.22 -3.98
N CYS A 31 0.17 -2.46 -4.66
CA CYS A 31 0.41 -1.07 -4.32
C CYS A 31 0.50 -0.21 -5.57
N GLN A 32 0.26 1.08 -5.41
CA GLN A 32 0.37 2.04 -6.51
C GLN A 32 0.81 3.39 -5.98
N ARG A 33 1.74 4.02 -6.70
CA ARG A 33 2.09 5.43 -6.58
C ARG A 33 1.26 6.24 -7.55
N ARG A 34 0.85 7.45 -7.20
CA ARG A 34 -0.02 8.23 -8.09
C ARG A 34 0.64 8.47 -9.46
N GLY A 35 -0.09 8.13 -10.52
CA GLY A 35 0.40 8.21 -11.90
C GLY A 35 1.35 7.07 -12.32
N GLY A 36 1.74 6.20 -11.40
CA GLY A 36 2.53 5.00 -11.65
C GLY A 36 1.68 3.75 -11.94
N PRO A 37 2.34 2.65 -12.36
CA PRO A 37 1.67 1.37 -12.52
C PRO A 37 1.27 0.78 -11.17
N ILE A 38 0.27 -0.11 -11.18
CA ILE A 38 -0.04 -0.96 -10.04
C ILE A 38 0.97 -2.11 -10.01
N GLU A 39 1.60 -2.30 -8.87
CA GLU A 39 2.64 -3.30 -8.64
C GLU A 39 2.10 -4.43 -7.74
N VAL A 40 2.48 -5.66 -8.06
CA VAL A 40 2.14 -6.84 -7.23
C VAL A 40 3.24 -7.06 -6.21
N ILE A 41 2.88 -7.20 -4.94
CA ILE A 41 3.82 -7.37 -3.82
C ILE A 41 3.54 -8.70 -3.10
N ARG A 42 4.60 -9.42 -2.73
CA ARG A 42 4.59 -10.79 -2.19
C ARG A 42 5.48 -10.91 -0.96
N PRO A 43 5.37 -11.98 -0.16
CA PRO A 43 6.15 -12.15 1.05
C PRO A 43 7.65 -12.04 0.78
N GLY A 44 8.34 -11.21 1.57
CA GLY A 44 9.75 -10.87 1.38
C GLY A 44 9.99 -9.58 0.58
N ASP A 45 9.00 -9.08 -0.15
CA ASP A 45 9.12 -7.80 -0.86
C ASP A 45 9.15 -6.63 0.13
N ARG A 46 9.99 -5.65 -0.20
CA ARG A 46 10.11 -4.38 0.51
C ARG A 46 9.78 -3.24 -0.44
N VAL A 47 8.77 -2.45 -0.07
CA VAL A 47 8.38 -1.25 -0.81
C VAL A 47 8.71 -0.02 0.04
N LEU A 48 9.47 0.91 -0.53
CA LEU A 48 9.67 2.23 0.03
C LEU A 48 8.75 3.21 -0.72
N PHE A 49 7.91 3.91 0.03
CA PHE A 49 7.19 5.09 -0.43
C PHE A 49 7.93 6.30 0.11
N GLU A 50 8.46 7.11 -0.80
CA GLU A 50 9.26 8.28 -0.45
C GLU A 50 8.42 9.33 0.30
N ALA A 51 9.11 10.29 0.94
CA ALA A 51 8.46 11.42 1.57
C ALA A 51 7.49 12.12 0.60
N ASP A 52 6.28 12.38 1.10
CA ASP A 52 5.17 13.02 0.39
C ASP A 52 4.65 12.29 -0.87
N GLU A 53 5.13 11.08 -1.16
CA GLU A 53 4.64 10.28 -2.28
C GLU A 53 3.21 9.82 -2.01
N GLU A 54 2.26 10.22 -2.87
CA GLU A 54 0.89 9.73 -2.79
C GLU A 54 0.80 8.29 -3.28
N HIS A 55 0.28 7.41 -2.43
CA HIS A 55 0.15 5.99 -2.74
C HIS A 55 -1.06 5.35 -2.06
N TRP A 56 -1.36 4.13 -2.49
CA TRP A 56 -2.18 3.18 -1.74
C TRP A 56 -1.53 1.80 -1.77
N HIS A 57 -1.92 0.98 -0.80
CA HIS A 57 -1.59 -0.43 -0.77
C HIS A 57 -2.74 -1.23 -0.17
N GLY A 58 -2.77 -2.52 -0.49
CA GLY A 58 -3.85 -3.40 -0.10
C GLY A 58 -3.64 -4.82 -0.58
N ALA A 59 -4.64 -5.65 -0.35
CA ALA A 59 -4.65 -7.02 -0.84
C ALA A 59 -5.04 -7.09 -2.31
N ALA A 60 -4.63 -8.17 -2.99
CA ALA A 60 -5.16 -8.54 -4.29
C ALA A 60 -6.66 -8.89 -4.21
N PRO A 61 -7.41 -8.92 -5.34
CA PRO A 61 -8.87 -9.12 -5.31
C PRO A 61 -9.33 -10.44 -4.68
N ASN A 62 -8.51 -11.49 -4.76
CA ASN A 62 -8.87 -12.87 -4.38
C ASN A 62 -7.93 -13.49 -3.34
N ARG A 63 -6.98 -12.72 -2.79
CA ARG A 63 -6.00 -13.19 -1.79
C ARG A 63 -5.89 -12.16 -0.69
N LEU A 64 -5.73 -12.60 0.56
CA LEU A 64 -5.36 -11.68 1.64
C LEU A 64 -3.93 -11.17 1.42
N MET A 65 -3.56 -10.12 2.15
CA MET A 65 -2.17 -9.69 2.31
C MET A 65 -1.93 -9.21 3.73
N VAL A 66 -0.76 -9.53 4.27
CA VAL A 66 -0.28 -9.01 5.55
C VAL A 66 1.08 -8.37 5.35
N HIS A 67 1.28 -7.20 5.96
CA HIS A 67 2.57 -6.54 5.96
C HIS A 67 2.88 -5.86 7.29
N VAL A 68 4.16 -5.64 7.54
CA VAL A 68 4.64 -4.68 8.53
C VAL A 68 4.79 -3.32 7.86
N ALA A 69 4.05 -2.32 8.34
CA ALA A 69 4.25 -0.91 7.99
C ALA A 69 5.17 -0.24 9.01
N ILE A 70 6.24 0.38 8.51
CA ILE A 70 7.24 1.12 9.25
C ILE A 70 7.22 2.54 8.70
N ASN A 71 6.78 3.49 9.52
CA ASN A 71 6.69 4.90 9.12
C ASN A 71 7.80 5.66 9.84
N GLU A 72 8.51 6.52 9.13
CA GLU A 72 9.36 7.51 9.77
C GLU A 72 8.50 8.59 10.43
N GLY A 73 8.97 9.15 11.53
CA GLY A 73 8.21 10.09 12.34
C GLY A 73 9.14 10.95 13.21
N ASP A 74 8.71 12.17 13.47
CA ASP A 74 9.32 13.12 14.40
C ASP A 74 8.22 13.86 15.20
N ASP A 75 8.62 14.86 16.00
CA ASP A 75 7.69 15.64 16.81
C ASP A 75 6.99 16.77 16.02
N GLU A 76 7.41 17.02 14.78
CA GLU A 76 6.95 18.16 13.97
C GLU A 76 5.88 17.76 12.94
N HIS A 77 5.83 16.49 12.54
CA HIS A 77 4.97 16.00 11.45
C HIS A 77 3.94 14.96 11.90
N ASP A 78 2.74 15.04 11.32
CA ASP A 78 1.80 13.93 11.38
C ASP A 78 2.37 12.70 10.67
N VAL A 79 2.11 11.51 11.21
CA VAL A 79 2.63 10.27 10.62
C VAL A 79 2.00 9.99 9.26
N VAL A 80 0.76 10.44 8.99
CA VAL A 80 0.04 10.16 7.73
C VAL A 80 -0.94 11.27 7.38
N HIS A 81 -1.02 11.61 6.10
CA HIS A 81 -2.07 12.45 5.54
C HIS A 81 -2.96 11.63 4.62
N TRP A 82 -4.23 11.47 5.01
CA TRP A 82 -5.24 10.76 4.23
C TRP A 82 -5.82 11.64 3.13
N LEU A 83 -6.05 11.05 1.96
CA LEU A 83 -6.61 11.69 0.78
C LEU A 83 -7.92 10.98 0.36
N THR A 84 -8.24 11.00 -0.93
CA THR A 84 -9.47 10.42 -1.45
C THR A 84 -9.47 8.89 -1.44
N PRO A 85 -10.64 8.25 -1.41
CA PRO A 85 -10.75 6.81 -1.61
C PRO A 85 -10.15 6.37 -2.96
N VAL A 86 -9.55 5.17 -2.99
CA VAL A 86 -9.20 4.50 -4.25
C VAL A 86 -10.48 3.96 -4.86
N THR A 87 -10.83 4.42 -6.06
CA THR A 87 -12.07 3.97 -6.71
C THR A 87 -11.97 2.50 -7.14
N ASP A 88 -13.11 1.85 -7.33
CA ASP A 88 -13.11 0.47 -7.86
C ASP A 88 -12.52 0.41 -9.28
N GLU A 89 -12.67 1.47 -10.08
CA GLU A 89 -12.08 1.58 -11.42
C GLU A 89 -10.55 1.70 -11.36
N GLU A 90 -10.01 2.58 -10.49
CA GLU A 90 -8.57 2.68 -10.25
C GLU A 90 -8.01 1.33 -9.80
N TYR A 91 -8.69 0.66 -8.86
CA TYR A 91 -8.27 -0.64 -8.34
C TYR A 91 -8.37 -1.77 -9.37
N ALA A 92 -9.40 -1.77 -10.23
CA ALA A 92 -9.62 -2.80 -11.25
C ALA A 92 -8.61 -2.73 -12.41
N ALA A 93 -7.83 -1.66 -12.54
CA ALA A 93 -6.72 -1.57 -13.49
C ALA A 93 -5.51 -2.45 -13.09
N ALA A 94 -5.59 -3.15 -11.95
CA ALA A 94 -4.53 -4.01 -11.46
C ALA A 94 -4.20 -5.15 -12.44
N PRO A 95 -2.90 -5.53 -12.56
CA PRO A 95 -2.52 -6.68 -13.36
C PRO A 95 -3.17 -7.96 -12.81
N SER A 96 -3.41 -8.93 -13.69
CA SER A 96 -3.87 -10.25 -13.26
C SER A 96 -2.83 -10.89 -12.36
N VAL A 97 -3.24 -11.22 -11.13
CA VAL A 97 -2.41 -11.94 -10.17
C VAL A 97 -2.60 -13.44 -10.41
N THR A 98 -1.67 -14.07 -11.12
CA THR A 98 -1.62 -15.55 -11.23
C THR A 98 -1.15 -16.17 -9.92
N GLU A 99 -1.55 -17.42 -9.69
CA GLU A 99 -1.31 -18.21 -8.47
C GLU A 99 0.15 -18.26 -8.01
#